data_AF-A0A553H0P8-F1
#
_entry.id   AF-A0A553H0P8-F1
#
_cell.length_a   1.000
_cell.length_b   1.000
_cell.length_c   1.000
_cell.angle_alpha   90.00
_cell.angle_beta   90.00
_cell.angle_gamma   90.00
#
_symmetry.space_group_name_H-M   'P 1'
#
loop_
_entity.id
_entity.type
_entity.pdbx_description
1 polymer ?
#
loop_
_entity_poly.entity_id
_entity_poly.type
_entity_poly.pdbx_seq_one_letter_code
_entity_poly.pdbx_strand_id
1 'polypeptide(L)' 'MGADGRPASPCRRQCCLDDVQVCLGCGRTLGEIREWRDASDGRRLQIVEAARVRRPATLLPSGAALT' A
#
# COMPACT_ATOMS: atom_id res chain seq x y z
N MET A 1 -6.05 18.58 -15.85
CA MET A 1 -6.30 18.25 -14.43
C MET A 1 -5.23 17.30 -13.97
N GLY A 2 -4.42 17.77 -13.02
CA GLY A 2 -3.56 17.04 -12.09
C GLY A 2 -2.49 16.05 -12.57
N ALA A 3 -1.28 16.57 -12.79
CA ALA A 3 -0.04 15.80 -12.69
C ALA A 3 0.74 16.34 -11.48
N ASP A 4 0.22 16.07 -10.28
CA ASP A 4 0.51 16.85 -9.06
C ASP A 4 1.84 16.51 -8.37
N GLY A 5 2.75 15.76 -9.00
CA GLY A 5 4.00 15.28 -8.37
C GLY A 5 3.81 14.40 -7.12
N ARG A 6 2.56 14.20 -6.69
CA ARG A 6 2.17 13.45 -5.51
C ARG A 6 2.29 11.96 -5.76
N PRO A 7 3.01 11.22 -4.92
CA PRO A 7 3.17 9.77 -5.10
C PRO A 7 1.83 9.07 -5.09
N ALA A 8 1.62 8.21 -6.09
CA ALA A 8 0.43 7.41 -6.18
C ALA A 8 0.30 6.47 -4.97
N SER A 9 -0.91 6.32 -4.44
CA SER A 9 -1.16 5.38 -3.36
C SER A 9 -0.92 3.95 -3.84
N PRO A 10 -0.15 3.13 -3.11
CA PRO A 10 0.08 1.73 -3.48
C PRO A 10 -1.11 0.83 -3.10
N CYS A 11 -2.25 1.41 -2.67
CA CYS A 11 -3.43 0.68 -2.23
C CYS A 11 -4.15 0.01 -3.40
N ARG A 12 -4.31 -1.32 -3.31
CA ARG A 12 -5.02 -2.15 -4.31
C ARG A 12 -6.48 -2.45 -3.90
N ARG A 13 -6.99 -1.75 -2.88
CA ARG A 13 -8.33 -1.94 -2.26
C ARG A 13 -8.62 -3.36 -1.76
N GLN A 14 -7.57 -4.16 -1.56
CA GLN A 14 -7.62 -5.49 -0.95
C GLN A 14 -6.87 -5.41 0.37
N CYS A 15 -7.53 -4.86 1.40
CA CYS A 15 -6.91 -4.63 2.69
C CYS A 15 -7.11 -5.85 3.59
N CYS A 16 -6.04 -6.57 3.87
CA CYS A 16 -6.01 -7.64 4.86
C CYS A 16 -4.75 -7.42 5.71
N LEU A 17 -4.92 -7.10 6.99
CA LEU A 17 -3.81 -6.83 7.92
C LEU A 17 -3.40 -8.14 8.60
N ASP A 18 -2.10 -8.36 8.76
CA ASP A 18 -1.55 -9.45 9.57
C ASP A 18 -1.47 -9.09 11.07
N ASP A 19 -0.95 -10.01 11.89
CA ASP A 19 -0.77 -9.83 13.33
C ASP A 19 0.14 -8.64 13.69
N VAL A 20 1.08 -8.29 12.80
CA VAL A 20 1.98 -7.13 12.95
C VAL A 20 1.42 -5.85 12.29
N GLN A 21 0.13 -5.86 11.94
CA GLN A 21 -0.59 -4.72 11.35
C GLN A 21 -0.02 -4.26 10.01
N VAL A 22 0.55 -5.17 9.22
CA VAL A 22 0.98 -4.94 7.84
C VAL A 22 -0.11 -5.42 6.89
N CYS A 23 -0.51 -4.57 5.95
CA CYS A 23 -1.46 -4.90 4.92
C CYS A 23 -0.81 -5.84 3.91
N LEU A 24 -1.28 -7.08 3.84
CA LEU A 24 -0.79 -8.10 2.92
C LEU A 24 -0.90 -7.63 1.46
N GLY A 25 -2.00 -6.96 1.09
CA GLY A 25 -2.24 -6.54 -0.30
C GLY A 25 -1.34 -5.42 -0.81
N CYS A 26 -1.09 -4.37 -0.01
CA CYS A 26 -0.29 -3.22 -0.44
C CYS A 26 1.09 -3.12 0.23
N GLY A 27 1.33 -3.84 1.33
CA GLY A 27 2.55 -3.85 2.14
C GLY A 27 2.68 -2.71 3.16
N ARG A 28 1.65 -1.86 3.29
CA ARG A 28 1.67 -0.73 4.25
C ARG A 28 1.24 -1.15 5.63
N THR A 29 1.83 -0.57 6.67
CA THR A 29 1.37 -0.76 8.05
C THR A 29 0.07 -0.01 8.31
N LEU A 30 -0.69 -0.39 9.34
CA LEU A 30 -1.88 0.35 9.78
C LEU A 30 -1.54 1.81 10.14
N GLY A 31 -0.36 2.04 10.74
CA GLY A 31 0.15 3.38 11.03
C GLY A 31 0.33 4.20 9.74
N GLU A 32 0.99 3.64 8.74
CA GLU A 32 1.17 4.28 7.43
C GLU A 32 -0.17 4.48 6.70
N ILE A 33 -1.13 3.56 6.88
CA ILE A 33 -2.52 3.67 6.38
C ILE A 33 -3.18 4.94 6.91
N ARG A 34 -3.10 5.17 8.22
CA ARG A 34 -3.63 6.35 8.89
C ARG A 34 -2.87 7.63 8.52
N GLU A 35 -1.54 7.56 8.50
CA GLU A 35 -0.65 8.71 8.24
C GLU A 35 -0.80 9.28 6.82
N TRP A 36 -1.15 8.46 5.83
CA TRP A 36 -1.03 8.83 4.41
C TRP A 36 -1.81 10.06 3.97
N ARG A 37 -2.97 10.34 4.57
CA ARG A 37 -3.75 11.53 4.23
C ARG A 37 -2.98 12.81 4.55
N ASP A 38 -2.24 12.79 5.66
CA ASP A 38 -1.52 13.95 6.21
C ASP A 38 -0.02 13.91 5.89
N ALA A 39 0.50 12.78 5.40
CA ALA A 39 1.88 12.63 4.98
C ALA A 39 2.26 13.59 3.84
N SER A 40 3.46 14.15 3.92
CA SER A 40 4.10 14.92 2.84
C SER A 40 4.46 14.01 1.66
N ASP A 41 4.74 14.60 0.50
CA ASP A 41 5.07 13.80 -0.70
C ASP A 41 6.35 12.99 -0.54
N GLY A 42 7.39 13.56 0.08
CA GLY A 42 8.61 12.81 0.42
C GLY A 42 8.32 11.63 1.36
N ARG A 43 7.44 11.82 2.35
CA ARG A 43 7.05 10.76 3.27
C ARG A 43 6.22 9.67 2.57
N ARG A 44 5.33 10.06 1.66
CA ARG A 44 4.55 9.12 0.83
C ARG A 44 5.47 8.26 -0.05
N LEU A 45 6.53 8.83 -0.63
CA LEU A 45 7.53 8.05 -1.36
C LEU A 45 8.18 6.99 -0.46
N GLN A 46 8.62 7.39 0.74
CA GLN A 46 9.21 6.44 1.70
C GLN A 46 8.24 5.31 2.07
N ILE A 47 6.96 5.63 2.30
CA ILE A 47 5.91 4.64 2.58
C ILE A 47 5.73 3.69 1.40
N VAL A 48 5.71 4.21 0.17
CA VAL A 48 5.56 3.40 -1.05
C VAL A 48 6.73 2.42 -1.21
N GLU A 49 7.96 2.91 -1.04
CA GLU A 49 9.16 2.07 -1.15
C GLU A 49 9.21 1.01 -0.04
N ALA A 50 8.98 1.40 1.21
CA ALA A 50 8.95 0.46 2.32
C ALA A 50 7.84 -0.60 2.17
N ALA A 51 6.67 -0.19 1.65
CA ALA A 51 5.57 -1.10 1.39
C ALA A 51 5.86 -2.07 0.23
N ARG A 52 6.64 -1.66 -0.79
CA ARG A 52 7.11 -2.58 -1.84
C ARG A 52 8.00 -3.67 -1.27
N VAL A 53 8.91 -3.32 -0.35
CA VAL A 53 9.83 -4.28 0.29
C VAL A 53 9.08 -5.28 1.18
N ARG A 54 8.07 -4.82 1.92
CA ARG A 54 7.25 -5.69 2.79
C ARG A 54 6.23 -6.53 2.04
N ARG A 55 5.93 -6.20 0.78
CA ARG A 55 4.89 -6.90 0.04
C ARG A 55 5.33 -8.37 -0.12
N PRO A 56 4.54 -9.34 0.37
CA PRO A 56 4.85 -10.73 0.13
C PRO A 56 4.86 -10.98 -1.38
N ALA A 57 5.93 -11.62 -1.88
CA ALA A 57 6.06 -11.97 -3.29
C ALA A 57 4.93 -12.91 -3.79
N THR A 58 4.21 -13.53 -2.86
CA THR A 58 3.22 -14.60 -3.10
C THR A 58 1.80 -14.11 -3.34
N LEU A 59 1.52 -12.80 -3.35
CA LEU A 59 0.21 -12.32 -3.78
C LEU A 59 0.19 -12.14 -5.30
N LEU A 60 0.05 -13.29 -5.97
CA LEU A 60 -0.60 -13.36 -7.28
C LEU A 60 -1.89 -12.53 -7.21
N PRO A 61 -2.25 -11.77 -8.27
CA PRO A 61 -3.52 -11.06 -8.27
C PRO A 61 -4.63 -12.08 -8.01
N SER A 62 -5.38 -11.91 -6.92
CA SER A 62 -6.68 -12.57 -6.75
C SER A 62 -7.58 -12.07 -7.89
N GLY A 63 -7.47 -12.78 -9.00
CA GLY A 63 -8.16 -12.58 -10.26
C GLY A 63 -8.19 -13.89 -11.06
N ALA A 64 -8.11 -15.02 -10.36
CA ALA A 64 -8.42 -16.34 -10.92
C ALA A 64 -9.38 -17.05 -9.97
N ALA A 65 -10.57 -17.39 -10.50
CA ALA A 65 -11.70 -18.09 -9.87
C ALA A 65 -12.66 -17.15 -9.10
N LEU A 66 -13.96 -16.98 -9.42
CA LEU A 66 -14.94 -17.81 -10.14
C LEU A 66 -16.10 -16.93 -10.68
N THR A 67 -16.67 -17.36 -11.83
CA THR A 67 -17.96 -16.97 -12.48
C THR A 67 -18.09 -15.60 -13.14
#